data_AF-A0A2I0PA30-F1
#
_entry.id   AF-A0A2I0PA30-F1
#
_cell.length_a   1.000
_cell.length_b   1.000
_cell.length_c   1.000
_cell.angle_alpha   90.00
_cell.angle_beta   90.00
_cell.angle_gamma   90.00
#
_symmetry.space_group_name_H-M   'P 1'
#
loop_
_entity.id
_entity.type
_entity.pdbx_description
1 polymer ?
#
loop_
_entity_poly.entity_id
_entity_poly.type
_entity_poly.pdbx_seq_one_letter_code
_entity_poly.pdbx_strand_id
1 'polypeptide(L)'
;MREVRVTRIKQNGALEIGFRFKSMDQLLDPDDPSPLPAREVTEFAEEYIASYLDGCNLKKIASIVVSLPRESLTPEEVALLPETIRRHFSFRIADLDDDRRVSRREGRISLALAIFNATIAILFVVVFAGYLEGPIVALLAGFVTILNWVTVWDTYEYFVYDYRRELRKRQVYRKLAGIEILVEGW
;
A
#
# COMPACT_ATOMS: atom_id res chain seq x y z
N MET A 1 21.17 -9.10 8.24
CA MET A 1 19.89 -9.85 8.21
C MET A 1 18.98 -9.30 9.30
N ARG A 2 18.02 -8.43 8.94
CA ARG A 2 17.06 -7.80 9.87
C ARG A 2 15.90 -8.78 10.10
N GLU A 3 16.05 -9.69 11.06
CA GLU A 3 14.99 -10.65 11.40
C GLU A 3 14.02 -10.03 12.41
N VAL A 4 12.81 -9.71 11.97
CA VAL A 4 11.66 -9.47 12.85
C VAL A 4 10.96 -10.80 13.05
N ARG A 5 10.78 -11.22 14.30
CA ARG A 5 10.06 -12.47 14.60
C ARG A 5 8.58 -12.18 14.74
N VAL A 6 7.74 -12.85 13.96
CA VAL A 6 6.29 -12.65 14.03
C VAL A 6 5.62 -13.84 14.70
N THR A 7 4.82 -13.56 15.72
CA THR A 7 4.06 -14.56 16.48
C THR A 7 2.58 -14.36 16.19
N ARG A 8 1.83 -15.46 16.01
CA ARG A 8 0.36 -15.40 15.87
C ARG A 8 -0.26 -16.19 16.99
N ILE A 9 -1.06 -15.52 17.82
CA ILE A 9 -1.82 -16.16 18.89
C ILE A 9 -3.29 -16.02 18.53
N LYS A 10 -4.01 -17.14 18.44
CA LYS A 10 -5.47 -17.14 18.26
C LYS A 10 -6.10 -17.35 19.62
N GLN A 11 -6.74 -16.33 20.17
CA GLN A 11 -7.54 -16.46 21.39
C GLN A 11 -9.00 -16.22 21.05
N ASN A 12 -9.87 -17.21 21.31
CA ASN A 12 -11.33 -17.08 21.24
C ASN A 12 -11.90 -16.48 19.92
N GLY A 13 -11.28 -16.78 18.78
CA GLY A 13 -11.67 -16.26 17.45
C GLY A 13 -11.06 -14.90 17.07
N ALA A 14 -10.43 -14.21 18.03
CA ALA A 14 -9.58 -13.06 17.83
C ALA A 14 -8.14 -13.49 17.50
N LEU A 15 -7.53 -12.83 16.52
CA LEU A 15 -6.14 -13.01 16.14
C LEU A 15 -5.31 -11.87 16.76
N GLU A 16 -4.33 -12.25 17.55
CA GLU A 16 -3.30 -11.38 18.08
C GLU A 16 -2.00 -11.61 17.31
N ILE A 17 -1.37 -10.52 16.89
CA ILE A 17 -0.14 -10.56 16.09
C ILE A 17 0.97 -9.88 16.88
N GLY A 18 2.00 -10.63 17.23
CA GLY A 18 3.17 -10.15 17.93
C GLY A 18 4.33 -9.87 16.97
N PHE A 19 4.84 -8.65 16.92
CA PHE A 19 6.04 -8.26 16.18
C PHE A 19 7.20 -8.07 17.15
N ARG A 20 8.23 -8.92 17.03
CA ARG A 20 9.44 -8.83 17.84
C ARG A 20 10.56 -8.14 17.07
N PHE A 21 10.91 -6.93 17.50
CA PHE A 21 12.02 -6.15 16.97
C PHE A 21 13.30 -6.40 17.79
N LYS A 22 14.47 -6.24 17.15
CA LYS A 22 15.78 -6.47 17.80
C LYS A 22 16.31 -5.24 18.54
N SER A 23 15.84 -4.04 18.19
CA SER A 23 16.22 -2.79 18.83
C SER A 23 15.14 -1.73 18.61
N MET A 24 15.17 -0.67 19.42
CA MET A 24 14.28 0.49 19.25
C MET A 24 14.49 1.18 17.90
N ASP A 25 15.73 1.27 17.41
CA ASP A 25 16.08 1.89 16.11
C ASP A 25 15.53 1.14 14.88
N GLN A 26 15.03 -0.09 15.05
CA GLN A 26 14.31 -0.79 13.98
C GLN A 26 12.85 -0.37 13.88
N LEU A 27 12.30 0.14 14.99
CA LEU A 27 10.91 0.54 15.11
C LEU A 27 10.76 2.06 14.96
N LEU A 28 11.59 2.83 15.65
CA LEU A 28 11.56 4.30 15.64
C LEU A 28 12.70 4.83 14.79
N ASP A 29 12.43 5.92 14.08
CA ASP A 29 13.43 6.57 13.25
C ASP A 29 14.57 7.15 14.12
N PRO A 30 15.83 6.68 13.95
CA PRO A 30 16.97 7.19 14.70
C PRO A 30 17.31 8.63 14.34
N ASP A 31 16.98 9.08 13.13
CA ASP A 31 17.31 10.41 12.60
C ASP A 31 16.26 11.47 12.99
N ASP A 32 15.10 11.05 13.52
CA ASP A 32 14.07 11.95 14.04
C ASP A 32 14.38 12.37 15.51
N PRO A 33 14.66 13.67 15.76
CA PRO A 33 14.94 14.19 17.10
C PRO A 33 13.67 14.39 17.95
N SER A 34 12.48 14.08 17.43
CA SER A 34 11.22 14.33 18.13
C SER A 34 11.07 13.46 19.38
N PRO A 35 10.57 14.01 20.50
CA PRO A 35 10.28 13.22 21.69
C PRO A 35 9.05 12.31 21.45
N LEU A 36 8.96 11.21 22.18
CA LEU A 36 7.74 10.41 22.22
C LEU A 36 6.58 11.25 22.81
N PRO A 37 5.35 11.15 22.27
CA PRO A 37 4.90 10.23 21.23
C PRO A 37 4.92 10.82 19.81
N ALA A 38 5.65 11.91 19.57
CA ALA A 38 5.71 12.57 18.26
C ALA A 38 6.68 11.91 17.27
N ARG A 39 7.57 11.03 17.77
CA ARG A 39 8.59 10.37 16.96
C ARG A 39 8.02 9.45 15.90
N GLU A 40 8.63 9.42 14.72
CA GLU A 40 8.18 8.60 13.61
C GLU A 40 8.66 7.14 13.69
N VAL A 41 7.86 6.25 13.10
CA VAL A 41 8.21 4.83 12.90
C VAL A 41 9.06 4.71 11.64
N THR A 42 10.14 3.93 11.69
CA THR A 42 11.02 3.73 10.54
C THR A 42 10.27 3.14 9.35
N GLU A 43 10.61 3.53 8.11
CA GLU A 43 10.04 2.97 6.87
C GLU A 43 10.09 1.43 6.85
N PHE A 44 11.18 0.85 7.35
CA PHE A 44 11.32 -0.60 7.47
C PHE A 44 10.23 -1.24 8.34
N ALA A 45 9.94 -0.67 9.53
CA ALA A 45 8.92 -1.21 10.41
C ALA A 45 7.50 -0.99 9.85
N GLU A 46 7.26 0.18 9.26
CA GLU A 46 6.01 0.48 8.56
C GLU A 46 5.74 -0.55 7.46
N GLU A 47 6.68 -0.75 6.54
CA GLU A 47 6.54 -1.67 5.42
C GLU A 47 6.42 -3.12 5.88
N TYR A 48 7.21 -3.53 6.88
CA TYR A 48 7.19 -4.89 7.40
C TYR A 48 5.84 -5.24 8.06
N ILE A 49 5.35 -4.36 8.95
CA ILE A 49 4.05 -4.54 9.59
C ILE A 49 2.95 -4.53 8.52
N ALA A 50 2.98 -3.56 7.60
CA ALA A 50 1.98 -3.41 6.57
C ALA A 50 1.89 -4.64 5.64
N SER A 51 3.03 -5.11 5.16
CA SER A 51 3.16 -6.28 4.28
C SER A 51 2.66 -7.55 4.97
N TYR A 52 3.03 -7.74 6.24
CA TYR A 52 2.57 -8.89 7.01
C TYR A 52 1.04 -8.87 7.23
N LEU A 53 0.49 -7.71 7.53
CA LEU A 53 -0.95 -7.53 7.73
C LEU A 53 -1.75 -7.62 6.44
N ASP A 54 -1.16 -7.27 5.30
CA ASP A 54 -1.81 -7.40 4.00
C ASP A 54 -2.15 -8.87 3.69
N GLY A 55 -1.24 -9.79 4.03
CA GLY A 55 -1.46 -11.24 3.95
C GLY A 55 -2.46 -11.79 4.98
N CYS A 56 -2.97 -10.97 5.90
CA CYS A 56 -3.88 -11.38 6.96
C CYS A 56 -5.34 -10.93 6.70
N ASN A 57 -6.28 -11.59 7.37
CA ASN A 57 -7.65 -11.11 7.42
C ASN A 57 -7.78 -10.02 8.50
N LEU A 58 -7.71 -8.75 8.09
CA LEU A 58 -7.79 -7.57 8.96
C LEU A 58 -9.00 -7.56 9.91
N LYS A 59 -10.11 -8.20 9.54
CA LYS A 59 -11.32 -8.27 10.39
C LYS A 59 -11.12 -9.16 11.61
N LYS A 60 -10.23 -10.15 11.54
CA LYS A 60 -9.96 -11.09 12.63
C LYS A 60 -8.91 -10.58 13.60
N ILE A 61 -8.15 -9.55 13.24
CA ILE A 61 -7.10 -8.99 14.08
C ILE A 61 -7.74 -8.16 15.19
N ALA A 62 -7.52 -8.55 16.43
CA ALA A 62 -8.06 -7.88 17.62
C ALA A 62 -7.03 -6.95 18.27
N SER A 63 -5.78 -7.40 18.38
CA SER A 63 -4.68 -6.68 19.02
C SER A 63 -3.36 -6.95 18.31
N ILE A 64 -2.42 -6.00 18.47
CA ILE A 64 -1.04 -6.15 18.02
C ILE A 64 -0.12 -5.99 19.22
N VAL A 65 0.79 -6.92 19.41
CA VAL A 65 1.83 -6.85 20.44
C VAL A 65 3.14 -6.46 19.78
N VAL A 66 3.81 -5.42 20.27
CA VAL A 66 5.13 -5.02 19.83
C VAL A 66 6.12 -5.37 20.93
N SER A 67 6.98 -6.35 20.65
CA SER A 67 7.99 -6.83 21.59
C SER A 67 9.35 -6.22 21.29
N LEU A 68 9.93 -5.54 22.27
CA LEU A 68 11.26 -4.93 22.21
C LEU A 68 12.18 -5.49 23.31
N PRO A 69 13.52 -5.44 23.14
CA PRO A 69 14.44 -5.85 24.18
C PRO A 69 14.22 -5.02 25.46
N ARG A 70 14.20 -5.66 26.63
CA ARG A 70 14.05 -4.96 27.92
C ARG A 70 15.09 -3.86 28.16
N GLU A 71 16.30 -4.05 27.64
CA GLU A 71 17.40 -3.08 27.74
C GLU A 71 17.13 -1.78 26.98
N SER A 72 16.20 -1.81 26.02
CA SER A 72 15.83 -0.66 25.17
C SER A 72 14.54 0.04 25.61
N LEU A 73 14.00 -0.31 26.78
CA LEU A 73 12.69 0.16 27.24
C LEU A 73 12.75 0.76 28.64
N THR A 74 12.50 2.06 28.75
CA THR A 74 12.10 2.66 30.03
C THR A 74 10.58 2.51 30.23
N PRO A 75 10.08 2.47 31.49
CA PRO A 75 8.65 2.35 31.77
C PRO A 75 7.79 3.46 31.15
N GLU A 76 8.34 4.67 31.04
CA GLU A 76 7.69 5.81 30.38
C GLU A 76 7.58 5.59 28.86
N GLU A 77 8.65 5.10 28.22
CA GLU A 77 8.64 4.78 26.79
C GLU A 77 7.63 3.67 26.46
N VAL A 78 7.52 2.63 27.29
CA VAL A 78 6.53 1.55 27.11
C VAL A 78 5.10 2.09 27.10
N ALA A 79 4.80 3.09 27.93
CA ALA A 79 3.48 3.69 28.00
C ALA A 79 3.16 4.60 26.80
N LEU A 80 4.18 5.28 26.25
CA LEU A 80 4.01 6.24 25.15
C LEU A 80 4.14 5.61 23.75
N LEU A 81 4.79 4.45 23.64
CA LEU A 81 5.05 3.79 22.36
C LEU A 81 3.77 3.36 21.61
N PRO A 82 2.70 2.82 22.25
CA PRO A 82 1.43 2.55 21.59
C PRO A 82 0.81 3.81 20.95
N GLU A 83 0.90 4.94 21.65
CA GLU A 83 0.38 6.22 21.17
C GLU A 83 1.23 6.77 20.01
N THR A 84 2.54 6.59 20.09
CA THR A 84 3.49 6.93 19.02
C THR A 84 3.15 6.19 17.72
N ILE A 85 2.98 4.87 17.80
CA ILE A 85 2.64 4.04 16.64
C ILE A 85 1.28 4.45 16.07
N ARG A 86 0.28 4.66 16.92
CA ARG A 86 -1.05 5.13 16.49
C ARG A 86 -0.99 6.49 15.80
N ARG A 87 -0.21 7.42 16.35
CA ARG A 87 -0.03 8.77 15.79
C ARG A 87 0.64 8.70 14.43
N HIS A 88 1.72 7.93 14.30
CA HIS A 88 2.41 7.70 13.03
C HIS A 88 1.44 7.20 11.96
N PHE A 89 0.72 6.09 12.22
CA PHE A 89 -0.23 5.56 11.24
C PHE A 89 -1.41 6.50 10.98
N SER A 90 -1.87 7.26 11.97
CA SER A 90 -2.93 8.27 11.77
C SER A 90 -2.46 9.41 10.86
N PHE A 91 -1.23 9.88 11.05
CA PHE A 91 -0.61 10.88 10.20
C PHE A 91 -0.39 10.36 8.77
N ARG A 92 0.15 9.15 8.63
CA ARG A 92 0.32 8.49 7.32
C ARG A 92 -1.00 8.25 6.58
N ILE A 93 -2.12 8.02 7.28
CA ILE A 93 -3.45 7.96 6.64
C ILE A 93 -3.85 9.31 6.06
N ALA A 94 -3.58 10.41 6.78
CA ALA A 94 -3.88 11.77 6.32
C ALA A 94 -2.99 12.15 5.12
N ASP A 95 -1.72 11.76 5.16
CA ASP A 95 -0.74 11.94 4.08
C ASP A 95 -1.13 11.15 2.82
N LEU A 96 -1.53 9.89 2.99
CA LEU A 96 -2.12 9.06 1.91
C LEU A 96 -3.41 9.64 1.32
N ASP A 97 -4.14 10.48 2.06
CA ASP A 97 -5.33 11.18 1.54
C ASP A 97 -4.95 12.40 0.69
N ASP A 98 -3.74 12.96 0.83
CA ASP A 98 -3.20 13.98 -0.07
C ASP A 98 -2.52 13.35 -1.29
N ASP A 99 -1.75 12.26 -1.12
CA ASP A 99 -1.19 11.44 -2.21
C ASP A 99 -2.28 10.87 -3.14
N ARG A 100 -3.50 10.69 -2.63
CA ARG A 100 -4.68 10.35 -3.46
C ARG A 100 -4.94 11.34 -4.58
N ARG A 101 -4.62 12.63 -4.41
CA ARG A 101 -4.79 13.62 -5.48
C ARG A 101 -3.80 13.34 -6.62
N VAL A 102 -2.61 12.89 -6.28
CA VAL A 102 -1.53 12.54 -7.22
C VAL A 102 -1.85 11.21 -7.92
N SER A 103 -2.17 10.15 -7.18
CA SER A 103 -2.53 8.84 -7.76
C SER A 103 -3.81 8.88 -8.61
N ARG A 104 -4.84 9.66 -8.22
CA ARG A 104 -6.01 9.91 -9.08
C ARG A 104 -5.68 10.68 -10.35
N ARG A 105 -4.55 11.39 -10.39
CA ARG A 105 -4.09 12.10 -11.59
C ARG A 105 -3.44 11.12 -12.56
N GLU A 106 -2.61 10.21 -12.05
CA GLU A 106 -2.04 9.11 -12.83
C GLU A 106 -3.13 8.21 -13.40
N GLY A 107 -4.12 7.79 -12.60
CA GLY A 107 -5.24 7.00 -13.12
C GLY A 107 -6.11 7.73 -14.14
N ARG A 108 -6.19 9.07 -14.08
CA ARG A 108 -6.84 9.89 -15.11
C ARG A 108 -6.02 9.95 -16.40
N ILE A 109 -4.69 9.93 -16.31
CA ILE A 109 -3.81 9.90 -17.49
C ILE A 109 -3.95 8.54 -18.19
N SER A 110 -3.92 7.42 -17.45
CA SER A 110 -4.13 6.09 -18.03
C SER A 110 -5.53 5.97 -18.66
N LEU A 111 -6.57 6.49 -18.00
CA LEU A 111 -7.92 6.54 -18.57
C LEU A 111 -7.99 7.41 -19.84
N ALA A 112 -7.29 8.55 -19.85
CA ALA A 112 -7.24 9.42 -21.03
C ALA A 112 -6.53 8.74 -22.20
N LEU A 113 -5.44 8.01 -21.96
CA LEU A 113 -4.73 7.21 -22.97
C LEU A 113 -5.61 6.09 -23.53
N ALA A 114 -6.39 5.42 -22.67
CA ALA A 114 -7.34 4.39 -23.09
C ALA A 114 -8.45 4.96 -23.99
N ILE A 115 -9.06 6.08 -23.59
CA ILE A 115 -10.08 6.78 -24.38
C ILE A 115 -9.50 7.26 -25.70
N PHE A 116 -8.28 7.81 -25.68
CA PHE A 116 -7.59 8.27 -26.89
C PHE A 116 -7.35 7.13 -27.88
N ASN A 117 -6.82 5.99 -27.42
CA ASN A 117 -6.61 4.83 -28.29
C ASN A 117 -7.91 4.22 -28.82
N ALA A 118 -8.95 4.13 -27.97
CA ALA A 118 -10.28 3.69 -28.40
C ALA A 118 -10.86 4.62 -29.49
N THR A 119 -10.68 5.93 -29.32
CA THR A 119 -11.11 6.94 -30.30
C THR A 119 -10.39 6.78 -31.64
N ILE A 120 -9.07 6.56 -31.62
CA ILE A 120 -8.27 6.33 -32.83
C ILE A 120 -8.72 5.05 -33.55
N ALA A 121 -8.96 3.96 -32.82
CA ALA A 121 -9.41 2.71 -33.44
C ALA A 121 -10.80 2.84 -34.09
N ILE A 122 -11.74 3.49 -33.40
CA ILE A 122 -13.08 3.76 -33.95
C ILE A 122 -12.98 4.66 -35.19
N LEU A 123 -12.18 5.73 -35.12
CA LEU A 123 -11.97 6.64 -36.25
C LEU A 123 -11.36 5.92 -37.44
N PHE A 124 -10.37 5.06 -37.21
CA PHE A 124 -9.74 4.25 -38.25
C PHE A 124 -10.76 3.34 -38.94
N VAL A 125 -11.60 2.64 -38.18
CA VAL A 125 -12.66 1.79 -38.75
C VAL A 125 -13.68 2.63 -39.53
N VAL A 126 -14.16 3.74 -38.97
CA VAL A 126 -15.17 4.58 -39.63
C VAL A 126 -14.66 5.21 -40.92
N VAL A 127 -13.40 5.66 -40.96
CA VAL A 127 -12.81 6.31 -42.14
C VAL A 127 -12.42 5.31 -43.22
N PHE A 128 -11.89 4.14 -42.82
CA PHE A 128 -11.33 3.17 -43.76
C PHE A 128 -12.24 1.98 -44.06
N ALA A 129 -13.44 1.88 -43.45
CA ALA A 129 -14.40 0.79 -43.70
C ALA A 129 -14.71 0.54 -45.19
N GLY A 130 -14.63 1.59 -46.03
CA GLY A 130 -14.82 1.49 -47.49
C GLY A 130 -13.55 1.23 -48.31
N TYR A 131 -12.36 1.25 -47.71
CA TYR A 131 -11.04 1.13 -48.35
C TYR A 131 -10.23 -0.10 -47.86
N LEU A 132 -10.87 -0.99 -47.10
CA LEU A 132 -10.24 -2.13 -46.41
C LEU A 132 -9.59 -3.18 -47.34
N GLU A 133 -9.74 -3.07 -48.66
CA GLU A 133 -9.24 -4.06 -49.62
C GLU A 133 -7.76 -3.85 -50.02
N GLY A 134 -7.10 -2.81 -49.50
CA GLY A 134 -5.70 -2.49 -49.81
C GLY A 134 -4.67 -3.12 -48.84
N PRO A 135 -3.53 -3.66 -49.32
CA PRO A 135 -2.49 -4.25 -48.47
C PRO A 135 -1.86 -3.23 -47.49
N ILE A 136 -1.84 -1.94 -47.83
CA ILE A 136 -1.39 -0.86 -46.94
C ILE A 136 -2.38 -0.65 -45.78
N VAL A 137 -3.69 -0.75 -46.06
CA VAL A 137 -4.74 -0.61 -45.03
C VAL A 137 -4.69 -1.78 -44.06
N ALA A 138 -4.45 -3.00 -44.55
CA ALA A 138 -4.25 -4.18 -43.70
C ALA A 138 -3.04 -4.04 -42.75
N LEU A 139 -1.92 -3.51 -43.26
CA LEU A 139 -0.72 -3.22 -42.46
C LEU A 139 -0.99 -2.16 -41.37
N LEU A 140 -1.64 -1.04 -41.74
CA LEU A 140 -2.01 0.00 -40.78
C LEU A 140 -3.02 -0.50 -39.75
N ALA A 141 -4.01 -1.30 -40.17
CA ALA A 141 -4.98 -1.93 -39.28
C ALA A 141 -4.30 -2.84 -38.26
N GLY A 142 -3.31 -3.64 -38.71
CA GLY A 142 -2.49 -4.47 -37.82
C GLY A 142 -1.73 -3.64 -36.79
N PHE A 143 -1.09 -2.54 -37.22
CA PHE A 143 -0.34 -1.67 -36.32
C PHE A 143 -1.25 -0.98 -35.28
N VAL A 144 -2.40 -0.45 -35.71
CA VAL A 144 -3.41 0.12 -34.82
C VAL A 144 -3.93 -0.92 -33.83
N THR A 145 -4.16 -2.15 -34.28
CA THR A 145 -4.64 -3.25 -33.43
C THR A 145 -3.61 -3.59 -32.35
N ILE A 146 -2.32 -3.69 -32.71
CA ILE A 146 -1.25 -3.98 -31.75
C ILE A 146 -1.11 -2.86 -30.72
N LEU A 147 -1.09 -1.60 -31.16
CA LEU A 147 -1.01 -0.44 -30.25
C LEU A 147 -2.23 -0.37 -29.31
N ASN A 148 -3.43 -0.62 -29.84
CA ASN A 148 -4.64 -0.62 -29.03
C ASN A 148 -4.61 -1.74 -27.98
N TRP A 149 -4.23 -2.96 -28.37
CA TRP A 149 -4.06 -4.08 -27.42
C TRP A 149 -3.09 -3.75 -26.29
N VAL A 150 -1.90 -3.22 -26.60
CA VAL A 150 -0.89 -2.87 -25.58
C VAL A 150 -1.43 -1.81 -24.60
N THR A 151 -2.16 -0.82 -25.11
CA THR A 151 -2.73 0.23 -24.27
C THR A 151 -3.89 -0.28 -23.41
N VAL A 152 -4.73 -1.15 -23.97
CA VAL A 152 -5.84 -1.79 -23.24
C VAL A 152 -5.29 -2.64 -22.10
N TRP A 153 -4.22 -3.39 -22.33
CA TRP A 153 -3.58 -4.19 -21.28
C TRP A 153 -3.01 -3.32 -20.17
N ASP A 154 -2.21 -2.30 -20.49
CA ASP A 154 -1.61 -1.39 -19.49
C ASP A 154 -2.67 -0.66 -18.65
N THR A 155 -3.75 -0.21 -19.29
CA THR A 155 -4.88 0.41 -18.61
C THR A 155 -5.58 -0.57 -17.67
N TYR A 156 -5.81 -1.81 -18.13
CA TYR A 156 -6.42 -2.86 -17.33
C TYR A 156 -5.55 -3.23 -16.13
N GLU A 157 -4.24 -3.38 -16.34
CA GLU A 157 -3.27 -3.72 -15.29
C GLU A 157 -3.27 -2.67 -14.18
N TYR A 158 -3.20 -1.39 -14.55
CA TYR A 158 -3.27 -0.28 -13.60
C TYR A 158 -4.59 -0.26 -12.82
N PHE A 159 -5.73 -0.40 -13.50
CA PHE A 159 -7.04 -0.35 -12.84
C PHE A 159 -7.30 -1.55 -11.92
N VAL A 160 -6.81 -2.74 -12.29
CA VAL A 160 -7.12 -3.98 -11.56
C VAL A 160 -6.15 -4.21 -10.40
N TYR A 161 -4.86 -3.99 -10.62
CA TYR A 161 -3.83 -4.36 -9.64
C TYR A 161 -3.40 -3.18 -8.76
N ASP A 162 -3.06 -2.03 -9.34
CA ASP A 162 -2.56 -0.89 -8.56
C ASP A 162 -3.65 -0.29 -7.66
N TYR A 163 -4.86 -0.12 -8.19
CA TYR A 163 -5.97 0.42 -7.37
C TYR A 163 -6.29 -0.48 -6.16
N ARG A 164 -6.24 -1.81 -6.35
CA ARG A 164 -6.50 -2.76 -5.27
C ARG A 164 -5.40 -2.72 -4.21
N ARG A 165 -4.13 -2.62 -4.63
CA ARG A 165 -2.97 -2.54 -3.73
C ARG A 165 -3.02 -1.28 -2.85
N GLU A 166 -3.36 -0.13 -3.44
CA GLU A 166 -3.50 1.13 -2.70
C GLU A 166 -4.67 1.14 -1.72
N LEU A 167 -5.83 0.63 -2.15
CA LEU A 167 -6.98 0.49 -1.25
C LEU A 167 -6.66 -0.44 -0.07
N ARG A 168 -5.95 -1.52 -0.34
CA ARG A 168 -5.60 -2.53 0.65
C ARG A 168 -4.59 -1.98 1.66
N LYS A 169 -3.55 -1.27 1.22
CA LYS A 169 -2.59 -0.58 2.10
C LYS A 169 -3.31 0.41 3.04
N ARG A 170 -4.28 1.17 2.53
CA ARG A 170 -5.11 2.05 3.39
C ARG A 170 -5.95 1.28 4.40
N GLN A 171 -6.52 0.14 4.03
CA GLN A 171 -7.29 -0.68 4.98
C GLN A 171 -6.40 -1.17 6.12
N VAL A 172 -5.17 -1.57 5.80
CA VAL A 172 -4.16 -1.97 6.80
C VAL A 172 -3.84 -0.81 7.73
N TYR A 173 -3.51 0.38 7.19
CA TYR A 173 -3.16 1.55 8.02
C TYR A 173 -4.32 2.02 8.88
N ARG A 174 -5.53 2.07 8.32
CA ARG A 174 -6.74 2.40 9.09
C ARG A 174 -6.99 1.40 10.21
N LYS A 175 -6.74 0.11 9.98
CA LYS A 175 -6.84 -0.91 11.03
C LYS A 175 -5.78 -0.68 12.10
N LEU A 176 -4.53 -0.38 11.72
CA LEU A 176 -3.43 -0.09 12.63
C LEU A 176 -3.67 1.14 13.52
N ALA A 177 -4.25 2.22 12.97
CA ALA A 177 -4.53 3.44 13.74
C ALA A 177 -5.63 3.26 14.81
N GLY A 178 -6.52 2.28 14.62
CA GLY A 178 -7.69 2.04 15.49
C GLY A 178 -7.67 0.73 16.28
N ILE A 179 -6.64 -0.10 16.11
CA ILE A 179 -6.51 -1.36 16.85
C ILE A 179 -5.78 -1.11 18.17
N GLU A 180 -6.01 -1.99 19.15
CA GLU A 180 -5.26 -2.00 20.39
C GLU A 180 -3.81 -2.46 20.13
N ILE A 181 -2.85 -1.64 20.58
CA ILE A 181 -1.42 -1.90 20.47
C ILE A 181 -0.87 -2.06 21.88
N LEU A 182 -0.31 -3.23 22.15
CA LEU A 182 0.34 -3.56 23.42
C LEU A 182 1.84 -3.60 23.21
N VAL A 183 2.61 -3.16 24.20
CA VAL A 183 4.08 -3.15 24.13
C VAL A 183 4.63 -3.98 25.27
N GLU A 184 5.51 -4.91 24.94
CA GLU A 184 6.09 -5.85 25.91
C GLU A 184 7.61 -5.92 25.79
N GLY A 185 8.30 -5.96 26.93
CA GLY A 185 9.74 -6.17 27.00
C GLY A 185 10.10 -7.65 27.11
N TRP A 186 10.92 -8.15 26.18
CA TRP A 186 11.47 -9.52 26.21
C TRP A 186 12.94 -9.58 26.59
#